data_AF-A0A8J1Y8W1-F1
#
_entry.id   AF-A0A8J1Y8W1-F1
#
_cell.length_a   1.000
_cell.length_b   1.000
_cell.length_c   1.000
_cell.angle_alpha   90.00
_cell.angle_beta   90.00
_cell.angle_gamma   90.00
#
_symmetry.space_group_name_H-M   'P 1'
#
loop_
_entity.id
_entity.type
_entity.pdbx_description
1 polymer ?
#
loop_
_entity_poly.entity_id
_entity_poly.type
_entity_poly.pdbx_seq_one_letter_code
_entity_poly.pdbx_strand_id
1 'polypeptide(L)'
;MATGAPECVCNIICTFDYNPVCGQKGDTKKTYGNRCALDSAICKSKGTIKYISDGGCPSDEPKQEDDKPKCNSICTLDYTPVCGYDGTKYKTYSNQCALDAAICESEGTVRFIREGECPDNENGEKPKCNSICTLDYTPVCGYDGTKYKTYGNQCALDA
;
A
#
# COMPACT_ATOMS: atom_id res chain seq x y z
N MET A 1 46.05 -50.10 -18.71
CA MET A 1 45.49 -49.42 -17.52
C MET A 1 44.89 -48.11 -18.00
N ALA A 2 43.57 -48.01 -18.11
CA ALA A 2 42.91 -46.77 -18.51
C ALA A 2 42.62 -45.95 -17.24
N THR A 3 43.46 -44.97 -16.95
CA THR A 3 43.24 -43.99 -15.86
C THR A 3 42.49 -42.79 -16.44
N GLY A 4 41.20 -42.95 -16.73
CA GLY A 4 40.32 -41.86 -17.13
C GLY A 4 39.31 -41.59 -16.03
N ALA A 5 39.50 -40.53 -15.25
CA ALA A 5 38.43 -40.06 -14.36
C ALA A 5 37.24 -39.58 -15.22
N PRO A 6 35.98 -39.83 -14.81
CA PRO A 6 34.83 -39.31 -15.54
C PRO A 6 34.85 -37.78 -15.53
N GLU A 7 34.92 -37.17 -16.72
CA GLU A 7 34.82 -35.73 -16.87
C GLU A 7 33.35 -35.29 -16.78
N CYS A 8 33.09 -34.24 -15.99
CA CYS A 8 31.76 -33.62 -15.95
C CYS A 8 31.49 -32.89 -17.28
N VAL A 9 30.62 -33.46 -18.11
CA VAL A 9 30.12 -32.80 -19.32
C VAL A 9 28.95 -31.90 -18.95
N CYS A 10 29.15 -30.58 -19.01
CA CYS A 10 28.09 -29.61 -18.73
C CYS A 10 27.25 -29.34 -19.97
N ASN A 11 25.93 -29.39 -19.84
CA ASN A 11 25.05 -28.87 -20.89
C ASN A 11 25.22 -27.34 -20.98
N ILE A 12 25.60 -26.85 -22.15
CA ILE A 12 25.82 -25.41 -22.42
C ILE A 12 24.80 -24.83 -23.40
N ILE A 13 23.93 -25.67 -23.95
CA ILE A 13 22.90 -25.25 -24.89
C ILE A 13 21.60 -25.07 -24.10
N CYS A 14 21.12 -23.83 -24.07
CA CYS A 14 19.88 -23.45 -23.41
C CYS A 14 18.99 -22.70 -24.39
N THR A 15 17.67 -22.78 -24.18
CA THR A 15 16.72 -21.91 -24.88
C THR A 15 16.86 -20.47 -24.36
N PHE A 16 16.35 -19.53 -25.14
CA PHE A 16 16.30 -18.11 -24.77
C PHE A 16 15.04 -17.75 -23.97
N ASP A 17 14.28 -18.74 -23.49
CA ASP A 17 13.10 -18.50 -22.67
C ASP A 17 13.51 -17.78 -21.38
N TYR A 18 12.87 -16.64 -21.11
CA TYR A 18 13.18 -15.84 -19.94
C TYR A 18 12.24 -16.19 -18.79
N ASN A 19 12.71 -17.05 -17.90
CA ASN A 19 12.05 -17.48 -16.66
C ASN A 19 13.09 -17.39 -15.54
N PRO A 20 13.38 -16.18 -15.03
CA PRO A 20 14.59 -15.92 -14.27
C PRO A 20 14.63 -16.73 -12.97
N VAL A 21 15.83 -17.10 -12.54
CA VAL A 21 16.10 -17.78 -11.27
C VAL A 21 17.28 -17.15 -10.55
N CYS A 22 17.28 -17.20 -9.23
CA CYS A 22 18.38 -16.70 -8.41
C CYS A 22 19.34 -17.82 -8.04
N GLY A 23 20.64 -17.59 -8.25
CA GLY A 23 21.72 -18.45 -7.77
C GLY A 23 22.74 -17.68 -6.92
N GLN A 24 23.37 -18.35 -5.97
CA GLN A 24 24.35 -17.75 -5.06
C GLN A 24 25.70 -18.49 -5.12
N LYS A 25 26.80 -17.74 -5.17
CA LYS A 25 28.18 -18.24 -5.06
C LYS A 25 28.91 -17.46 -3.98
N GLY A 26 29.20 -18.10 -2.85
CA GLY A 26 29.70 -17.39 -1.67
C GLY A 26 28.67 -16.35 -1.21
N ASP A 27 29.08 -15.10 -1.08
CA ASP A 27 28.21 -13.98 -0.68
C ASP A 27 27.55 -13.27 -1.87
N THR A 28 27.89 -13.64 -3.11
CA THR A 28 27.33 -13.00 -4.30
C THR A 28 26.12 -13.76 -4.83
N LYS A 29 25.02 -13.05 -5.05
CA LYS A 29 23.84 -13.54 -5.75
C LYS A 29 23.86 -13.08 -7.21
N LYS A 30 23.38 -13.93 -8.11
CA LYS A 30 23.28 -13.63 -9.54
C LYS A 30 21.99 -14.20 -10.11
N THR A 31 21.27 -13.36 -10.86
CA THR A 31 20.11 -13.78 -11.66
C THR A 31 20.58 -14.48 -12.93
N TYR A 32 19.99 -15.64 -13.22
CA TYR A 32 20.17 -16.38 -14.47
C TYR A 32 18.87 -16.30 -15.26
N GLY A 33 18.96 -16.18 -16.59
CA GLY A 33 17.79 -15.95 -17.45
C GLY A 33 16.77 -17.09 -17.43
N ASN A 34 17.22 -18.32 -17.14
CA ASN A 34 16.37 -19.47 -16.89
C ASN A 34 17.09 -20.56 -16.09
N ARG A 35 16.34 -21.60 -15.74
CA ARG A 35 16.86 -22.75 -15.00
C ARG A 35 18.01 -23.46 -15.71
N CYS A 36 17.93 -23.63 -17.04
CA CYS A 36 19.02 -24.23 -17.82
C CYS A 36 20.32 -23.43 -17.69
N ALA A 37 20.25 -22.10 -17.80
CA ALA A 37 21.41 -21.23 -17.66
C ALA A 37 22.03 -21.32 -16.26
N LEU A 38 21.21 -21.45 -15.21
CA LEU A 38 21.68 -21.69 -13.84
C LEU A 38 22.35 -23.06 -13.72
N ASP A 39 21.72 -24.14 -14.16
CA ASP A 39 22.26 -25.50 -14.03
C ASP A 39 23.57 -25.66 -14.83
N SER A 40 23.67 -25.02 -16.01
CA SER A 40 24.92 -24.93 -16.78
C SER A 40 26.02 -24.24 -15.98
N ALA A 41 25.69 -23.15 -15.29
CA ALA A 41 26.63 -22.41 -14.45
C ALA A 41 27.05 -23.23 -13.22
N ILE A 42 26.11 -23.90 -12.55
CA ILE A 42 26.38 -24.81 -11.42
C ILE A 42 27.36 -25.90 -11.86
N CYS A 43 27.12 -26.52 -13.01
CA CYS A 43 28.02 -27.55 -13.54
C CYS A 43 29.42 -27.01 -13.82
N LYS A 44 29.53 -25.88 -14.55
CA LYS A 44 30.83 -25.24 -14.85
C LYS A 44 31.58 -24.81 -13.58
N SER A 45 30.85 -24.46 -12.54
CA SER A 45 31.41 -24.04 -11.25
C SER A 45 31.66 -25.21 -10.30
N LYS A 46 31.52 -26.46 -10.76
CA LYS A 46 31.67 -27.69 -9.96
C LYS A 46 30.78 -27.69 -8.71
N GLY A 47 29.55 -27.20 -8.83
CA GLY A 47 28.56 -27.17 -7.76
C GLY A 47 28.72 -26.03 -6.76
N THR A 48 29.63 -25.07 -6.99
CA THR A 48 29.83 -23.94 -6.06
C THR A 48 28.69 -22.91 -6.07
N ILE A 49 27.83 -22.93 -7.10
CA ILE A 49 26.64 -22.09 -7.17
C ILE A 49 25.46 -22.88 -6.59
N LYS A 50 24.67 -22.27 -5.71
CA LYS A 50 23.44 -22.84 -5.14
C LYS A 50 22.24 -22.12 -5.72
N TYR A 51 21.18 -22.87 -6.02
CA TYR A 51 19.86 -22.30 -6.31
C TYR A 51 19.27 -21.66 -5.05
N ILE A 52 18.63 -20.50 -5.20
CA ILE A 52 18.00 -19.76 -4.10
C ILE A 52 16.48 -19.71 -4.27
N SER A 53 16.00 -19.19 -5.39
CA SER A 53 14.56 -19.01 -5.63
C SER A 53 14.25 -18.86 -7.12
N ASP A 54 12.97 -19.05 -7.46
CA ASP A 54 12.41 -18.59 -8.71
C ASP A 54 12.34 -17.06 -8.71
N GLY A 55 12.38 -16.46 -9.89
CA GLY A 55 12.52 -15.02 -10.06
C GLY A 55 13.96 -14.52 -10.02
N GLY A 56 14.14 -13.23 -10.30
CA GLY A 56 15.43 -12.57 -10.15
C GLY A 56 15.92 -12.58 -8.71
N CYS A 57 17.25 -12.51 -8.51
CA CYS A 57 17.77 -12.32 -7.17
C CYS A 57 17.24 -11.02 -6.57
N PRO A 58 16.87 -11.02 -5.28
CA PRO A 58 16.48 -9.80 -4.59
C PRO A 58 17.65 -8.82 -4.69
N SER A 59 17.43 -7.67 -5.33
CA SER A 59 18.38 -6.57 -5.28
C SER A 59 18.47 -6.08 -3.84
N ASP A 60 19.69 -5.82 -3.37
CA ASP A 60 19.93 -5.05 -2.14
C ASP A 60 19.67 -3.54 -2.38
N GLU A 61 19.24 -3.18 -3.59
CA GLU A 61 18.79 -1.83 -3.90
C GLU A 61 17.49 -1.56 -3.13
N PRO A 62 17.38 -0.42 -2.42
CA PRO A 62 16.12 0.00 -1.84
C PRO A 62 15.12 0.08 -2.98
N LYS A 63 14.03 -0.69 -2.88
CA LYS A 63 12.86 -0.49 -3.73
C LYS A 63 12.49 0.98 -3.59
N GLN A 64 12.70 1.78 -4.64
CA GLN A 64 12.25 3.15 -4.64
C GLN A 64 10.75 3.13 -4.36
N GLU A 65 10.32 3.91 -3.37
CA GLU A 65 8.94 4.09 -2.93
C GLU A 65 8.10 4.84 -3.99
N ASP A 66 8.18 4.42 -5.25
CA ASP A 66 7.43 5.01 -6.38
C ASP A 66 5.98 4.49 -6.46
N ASP A 67 5.48 3.86 -5.40
CA ASP A 67 4.09 3.41 -5.27
C ASP A 67 3.27 4.30 -4.32
N LYS A 68 3.75 5.52 -3.96
CA LYS A 68 2.85 6.50 -3.34
C LYS A 68 1.90 7.01 -4.44
N PRO A 69 0.58 6.85 -4.30
CA PRO A 69 -0.37 7.36 -5.27
C PRO A 69 -0.14 8.87 -5.45
N LYS A 70 0.05 9.30 -6.70
CA LYS A 70 0.18 10.73 -7.03
C LYS A 70 -1.15 11.41 -6.74
N CYS A 71 -1.22 12.12 -5.62
CA CYS A 71 -2.37 12.90 -5.24
C CYS A 71 -2.60 14.05 -6.22
N ASN A 72 -3.86 14.41 -6.44
CA ASN A 72 -4.19 15.53 -7.32
C ASN A 72 -3.70 16.85 -6.68
N SER A 73 -2.75 17.51 -7.33
CA SER A 73 -2.17 18.78 -6.86
C SER A 73 -2.74 20.00 -7.56
N ILE A 74 -3.64 19.81 -8.54
CA ILE A 74 -4.22 20.88 -9.33
C ILE A 74 -5.70 20.99 -8.98
N CYS A 75 -6.05 22.09 -8.30
CA CYS A 75 -7.43 22.46 -7.99
C CYS A 75 -7.75 23.83 -8.58
N THR A 76 -9.03 24.01 -8.92
CA THR A 76 -9.59 25.33 -9.21
C THR A 76 -9.54 26.21 -7.96
N LEU A 77 -9.47 27.53 -8.16
CA LEU A 77 -9.45 28.53 -7.08
C LEU A 77 -10.87 28.99 -6.69
N ASP A 78 -11.90 28.26 -7.10
CA ASP A 78 -13.25 28.53 -6.66
C ASP A 78 -13.36 28.27 -5.16
N TYR A 79 -14.18 29.09 -4.50
CA TYR A 79 -14.40 29.04 -3.07
C TYR A 79 -15.80 28.48 -2.80
N THR A 80 -15.84 27.16 -2.62
CA THR A 80 -17.02 26.35 -2.29
C THR A 80 -16.67 25.50 -1.06
N PRO A 81 -16.55 26.13 0.13
CA PRO A 81 -15.81 25.54 1.23
C PRO A 81 -16.43 24.24 1.75
N VAL A 82 -15.57 23.36 2.24
CA VAL A 82 -15.96 22.09 2.87
C VAL A 82 -15.19 21.91 4.18
N CYS A 83 -15.80 21.21 5.14
CA CYS A 83 -15.20 20.92 6.41
C CYS A 83 -14.63 19.50 6.43
N GLY A 84 -13.35 19.38 6.76
CA GLY A 84 -12.67 18.10 6.98
C GLY A 84 -12.21 17.94 8.44
N TYR A 85 -11.88 16.71 8.84
CA TYR A 85 -11.30 16.39 10.15
C TYR A 85 -10.06 15.51 9.98
N ASP A 86 -8.95 15.90 10.58
CA ASP A 86 -7.64 15.24 10.43
C ASP A 86 -7.32 14.22 11.55
N GLY A 87 -8.31 13.88 12.38
CA GLY A 87 -8.10 13.06 13.58
C GLY A 87 -7.84 13.88 14.84
N THR A 88 -7.54 15.18 14.71
CA THR A 88 -7.26 16.08 15.84
C THR A 88 -8.14 17.32 15.84
N LYS A 89 -8.37 17.93 14.67
CA LYS A 89 -9.13 19.17 14.53
C LYS A 89 -9.95 19.20 13.24
N TYR A 90 -10.97 20.06 13.26
CA TYR A 90 -11.73 20.42 12.09
C TYR A 90 -10.98 21.50 11.30
N LYS A 91 -10.90 21.35 9.98
CA LYS A 91 -10.24 22.29 9.06
C LYS A 91 -11.12 22.56 7.85
N THR A 92 -11.31 23.84 7.54
CA THR A 92 -11.97 24.29 6.32
C THR A 92 -11.03 24.17 5.13
N TYR A 93 -11.51 23.58 4.04
CA TYR A 93 -10.84 23.49 2.74
C TYR A 93 -11.61 24.36 1.75
N SER A 94 -10.90 24.99 0.81
CA SER A 94 -11.47 25.99 -0.11
C SER A 94 -12.54 25.42 -1.04
N ASN A 95 -12.41 24.15 -1.42
CA ASN A 95 -13.35 23.38 -2.22
C ASN A 95 -13.12 21.88 -2.05
N GLN A 96 -13.99 21.06 -2.64
CA GLN A 96 -13.91 19.60 -2.56
C GLN A 96 -12.57 19.05 -3.09
N CYS A 97 -12.03 19.62 -4.18
CA CYS A 97 -10.75 19.20 -4.73
C CYS A 97 -9.61 19.36 -3.71
N ALA A 98 -9.55 20.50 -3.02
CA ALA A 98 -8.54 20.76 -2.01
C ALA A 98 -8.64 19.79 -0.82
N LEU A 99 -9.86 19.37 -0.46
CA LEU A 99 -10.06 18.34 0.54
C LEU A 99 -9.61 16.96 0.03
N ASP A 100 -10.02 16.54 -1.16
CA ASP A 100 -9.65 15.23 -1.73
C ASP A 100 -8.13 15.07 -1.88
N ALA A 101 -7.44 16.14 -2.26
CA ALA A 101 -5.98 16.20 -2.27
C ALA A 101 -5.41 15.91 -0.88
N ALA A 102 -5.94 16.57 0.15
CA ALA A 102 -5.51 16.36 1.54
C ALA A 102 -5.85 14.97 2.08
N ILE A 103 -7.00 14.39 1.70
CA ILE A 103 -7.37 13.00 2.02
C ILE A 103 -6.32 12.05 1.43
N CYS A 104 -5.97 12.23 0.15
CA CYS A 104 -4.96 11.41 -0.51
C CYS A 104 -3.56 11.58 0.14
N GLU A 105 -3.15 12.83 0.40
CA GLU A 105 -1.83 13.12 0.96
C GLU A 105 -1.65 12.53 2.35
N SER A 106 -2.72 12.56 3.15
CA SER A 106 -2.78 12.02 4.52
C SER A 106 -3.15 10.54 4.59
N GLU A 107 -3.19 9.84 3.46
CA GLU A 107 -3.51 8.41 3.36
C GLU A 107 -4.87 8.05 4.01
N GLY A 108 -5.85 8.93 3.85
CA GLY A 108 -7.21 8.75 4.37
C GLY A 108 -7.39 9.17 5.82
N THR A 109 -6.36 9.73 6.47
CA THR A 109 -6.49 10.24 7.84
C THR A 109 -7.44 11.43 7.91
N VAL A 110 -7.36 12.33 6.92
CA VAL A 110 -8.36 13.40 6.76
C VAL A 110 -9.66 12.79 6.23
N ARG A 111 -10.79 13.19 6.80
CA ARG A 111 -12.14 12.79 6.35
C ARG A 111 -13.01 14.00 6.08
N PHE A 112 -13.89 13.89 5.09
CA PHE A 112 -14.98 14.84 4.87
C PHE A 112 -15.99 14.78 6.04
N ILE A 113 -16.45 15.94 6.48
CA ILE A 113 -17.43 16.09 7.55
C ILE A 113 -18.74 16.67 7.03
N ARG A 114 -18.68 17.82 6.35
CA ARG A 114 -19.85 18.49 5.80
C ARG A 114 -19.47 19.52 4.73
N GLU A 115 -20.46 19.90 3.94
CA GLU A 115 -20.39 21.11 3.12
C GLU A 115 -20.37 22.36 4.00
N GLY A 116 -19.74 23.42 3.48
CA GLY A 116 -19.52 24.67 4.19
C GLY A 116 -18.28 24.66 5.08
N GLU A 117 -17.97 25.83 5.65
CA GLU A 117 -16.84 25.99 6.55
C GLU A 117 -17.00 25.18 7.84
N CYS A 118 -15.89 24.78 8.45
CA CYS A 118 -15.93 24.25 9.81
C CYS A 118 -16.40 25.34 10.80
N PRO A 119 -17.17 24.97 11.84
CA PRO A 119 -17.55 25.94 12.85
C PRO A 119 -16.32 26.47 13.60
N ASP A 120 -16.25 27.79 13.82
CA ASP A 120 -15.24 28.48 14.64
C ASP A 120 -15.48 28.22 16.14
N ASN A 121 -15.49 26.95 16.52
CA ASN A 121 -15.52 26.58 17.93
C ASN A 121 -14.06 26.36 18.31
N GLU A 122 -13.48 27.27 19.09
CA GLU A 122 -12.07 27.25 19.54
C GLU A 122 -11.61 25.94 20.22
N ASN A 123 -12.50 24.98 20.42
CA ASN A 123 -12.27 23.69 21.07
C ASN A 123 -12.44 22.46 20.17
N GLY A 124 -12.63 22.59 18.85
CA GLY A 124 -12.69 21.43 17.95
C GLY A 124 -13.82 20.45 18.27
N GLU A 125 -14.93 20.92 18.84
CA GLU A 125 -16.08 20.08 19.14
C GLU A 125 -16.80 19.63 17.86
N LYS A 126 -17.21 18.34 17.84
CA LYS A 126 -18.01 17.74 16.78
C LYS A 126 -19.19 18.65 16.45
N PRO A 127 -19.39 19.04 15.17
CA PRO A 127 -20.59 19.79 14.81
C PRO A 127 -21.80 18.99 15.26
N LYS A 128 -22.66 19.60 16.07
CA LYS A 128 -23.88 18.96 16.56
C LYS A 128 -24.71 18.57 15.34
N CYS A 129 -24.88 17.28 15.11
CA CYS A 129 -25.76 16.80 14.07
C CYS A 129 -27.18 17.15 14.52
N ASN A 130 -27.87 18.01 13.78
CA ASN A 130 -29.26 18.36 14.10
C ASN A 130 -30.18 17.25 13.61
N SER A 131 -30.11 16.10 14.29
CA SER A 131 -30.76 14.86 13.84
C SER A 131 -32.16 14.74 14.39
N ILE A 132 -33.15 15.14 13.59
CA ILE A 132 -34.52 14.68 13.79
C ILE A 132 -34.59 13.26 13.23
N CYS A 133 -34.59 12.26 14.10
CA CYS A 133 -34.67 10.86 13.71
C CYS A 133 -36.08 10.30 13.87
N THR A 134 -36.44 9.35 13.01
CA THR A 134 -37.62 8.51 13.20
C THR A 134 -37.44 7.58 14.40
N LEU A 135 -38.55 7.13 15.00
CA LEU A 135 -38.56 6.20 16.15
C LEU A 135 -38.61 4.72 15.71
N ASP A 136 -38.22 4.42 14.47
CA ASP A 136 -38.06 3.04 14.03
C ASP A 136 -36.92 2.37 14.83
N TYR A 137 -37.16 1.12 15.23
CA TYR A 137 -36.21 0.36 16.02
C TYR A 137 -35.50 -0.67 15.14
N THR A 138 -34.36 -0.27 14.60
CA THR A 138 -33.42 -1.07 13.80
C THR A 138 -32.03 -0.98 14.44
N PRO A 139 -31.81 -1.68 15.57
CA PRO A 139 -30.72 -1.32 16.48
C PRO A 139 -29.33 -1.53 15.88
N VAL A 140 -28.45 -0.57 16.11
CA VAL A 140 -27.04 -0.61 15.68
C VAL A 140 -26.11 -0.45 16.88
N CYS A 141 -24.95 -1.11 16.86
CA CYS A 141 -23.90 -0.88 17.84
C CYS A 141 -22.92 0.17 17.29
N GLY A 142 -22.60 1.19 18.08
CA GLY A 142 -21.62 2.19 17.69
C GLY A 142 -20.86 2.78 18.86
N TYR A 143 -19.76 3.47 18.54
CA TYR A 143 -18.84 4.06 19.52
C TYR A 143 -19.13 5.55 19.69
N ASP A 144 -19.46 5.98 20.91
CA ASP A 144 -19.82 7.38 21.20
C ASP A 144 -18.62 8.30 21.46
N GLY A 145 -17.40 7.79 21.30
CA GLY A 145 -16.16 8.45 21.70
C GLY A 145 -15.59 7.93 23.02
N THR A 146 -16.40 7.26 23.85
CA THR A 146 -15.99 6.71 25.17
C THR A 146 -16.27 5.22 25.32
N LYS A 147 -17.38 4.72 24.76
CA LYS A 147 -17.78 3.32 24.84
C LYS A 147 -18.65 2.90 23.67
N TYR A 148 -18.76 1.59 23.49
CA TYR A 148 -19.74 1.00 22.61
C TYR A 148 -21.13 1.03 23.26
N LYS A 149 -22.13 1.51 22.51
CA LYS A 149 -23.53 1.61 22.92
C LYS A 149 -24.43 1.13 21.78
N THR A 150 -25.59 0.58 22.13
CA THR A 150 -26.66 0.28 21.17
C THR A 150 -27.55 1.50 20.97
N TYR A 151 -27.80 1.84 19.71
CA TYR A 151 -28.65 2.95 19.28
C TYR A 151 -29.93 2.39 18.65
N GLY A 152 -31.02 3.16 18.71
CA GLY A 152 -32.34 2.71 18.22
C GLY A 152 -32.37 2.47 16.71
N ASN A 153 -31.64 3.27 15.95
CA ASN A 153 -31.44 3.16 14.51
C ASN A 153 -30.14 3.87 14.08
N GLN A 154 -29.78 3.76 12.80
CA GLN A 154 -28.58 4.37 12.23
C GLN A 154 -28.56 5.91 12.38
N CYS A 155 -29.70 6.58 12.17
CA CYS A 155 -29.81 8.03 12.36
C CYS A 155 -29.45 8.45 13.80
N ALA A 156 -29.93 7.71 14.81
CA ALA A 156 -29.64 7.97 16.20
C ALA A 156 -28.16 7.74 16.57
N LEU A 157 -27.45 6.89 15.84
CA LEU A 157 -26.00 6.68 15.97
C LEU A 157 -25.21 7.83 15.32
N ASP A 158 -25.64 8.30 14.14
CA ASP A 158 -24.97 9.34 13.37
C ASP A 158 -25.25 10.77 13.89
N ALA A 159 -26.12 10.89 14.91
CA ALA A 159 -26.41 12.13 15.62
C ALA A 159 -25.22 12.69 16.42
#